data_AF-K1YDB0-F1
#
_entry.id   AF-K1YDB0-F1
#
_cell.length_a   1.000
_cell.length_b   1.000
_cell.length_c   1.000
_cell.angle_alpha   90.00
_cell.angle_beta   90.00
_cell.angle_gamma   90.00
#
_symmetry.space_group_name_H-M   'P 1'
#
loop_
_entity.id
_entity.type
_entity.pdbx_description
1 polymer ?
#
loop_
_entity_poly.entity_id
_entity_poly.type
_entity_poly.pdbx_seq_one_letter_code
_entity_poly.pdbx_strand_id
1 'polypeptide(L)'
;MYFYMDKAILALEDEFLDDQSIVYAVAVDTNGYLPTHNTRFQQPITGDPAKDKVGNRTKRIFNDPVGIEAARNTGKGFLQVYKRDTGETMWDVSSPIYVKGKHWGGFRIGLSLGAIDAAKTELKHTLFGIMAASNRFRSG
;
A
#
# COMPACT_ATOMS: atom_id res chain seq x y z
N MET A 1 -7.84 24.74 7.40
CA MET A 1 -8.66 23.51 7.36
C MET A 1 -7.90 22.31 6.78
N TYR A 2 -7.15 22.45 5.67
CA TYR A 2 -6.44 21.33 5.00
C TYR A 2 -5.35 20.64 5.84
N PHE A 3 -4.60 21.39 6.66
CA PHE A 3 -3.46 20.84 7.44
C PHE A 3 -3.85 19.77 8.49
N TYR A 4 -5.02 19.89 9.12
CA TYR A 4 -5.43 18.97 10.19
C TYR A 4 -5.89 17.62 9.63
N MET A 5 -6.60 17.64 8.50
CA MET A 5 -7.08 16.43 7.83
C MET A 5 -5.93 15.65 7.21
N ASP A 6 -4.94 16.33 6.65
CA ASP A 6 -3.71 15.71 6.15
C ASP A 6 -2.99 14.95 7.28
N LYS A 7 -2.89 15.53 8.49
CA LYS A 7 -2.25 14.87 9.65
C LYS A 7 -3.04 13.67 10.18
N ALA A 8 -4.36 13.78 10.26
CA ALA A 8 -5.20 12.69 10.76
C ALA A 8 -5.19 11.49 9.81
N ILE A 9 -5.24 11.73 8.50
CA ILE A 9 -5.15 10.68 7.49
C ILE A 9 -3.74 10.09 7.45
N LEU A 10 -2.70 10.91 7.58
CA LEU A 10 -1.30 10.44 7.58
C LEU A 10 -1.02 9.40 8.67
N ALA A 11 -1.48 9.65 9.90
CA ALA A 11 -1.26 8.70 11.01
C ALA A 11 -1.89 7.33 10.69
N LEU A 12 -3.12 7.33 10.19
CA LEU A 12 -3.80 6.11 9.73
C LEU A 12 -3.06 5.44 8.57
N GLU A 13 -2.59 6.22 7.58
CA GLU A 13 -1.83 5.70 6.44
C GLU A 13 -0.54 4.99 6.91
N ASP A 14 0.19 5.59 7.85
CA ASP A 14 1.45 5.05 8.37
C ASP A 14 1.27 3.78 9.21
N GLU A 15 0.16 3.62 9.95
CA GLU A 15 -0.13 2.39 10.71
C GLU A 15 -0.13 1.13 9.83
N PHE A 16 -0.56 1.24 8.57
CA PHE A 16 -0.52 0.10 7.63
C PHE A 16 0.91 -0.34 7.29
N LEU A 17 1.92 0.53 7.46
CA LEU A 17 3.31 0.18 7.15
C LEU A 17 4.00 -0.66 8.24
N ASP A 18 3.34 -0.92 9.37
CA ASP A 18 3.81 -1.89 10.35
C ASP A 18 3.87 -3.30 9.74
N ASP A 19 2.99 -3.60 8.77
CA ASP A 19 3.09 -4.78 7.92
C ASP A 19 4.09 -4.54 6.78
N GLN A 20 5.22 -5.25 6.82
CA GLN A 20 6.30 -5.15 5.83
C GLN A 20 5.88 -5.56 4.41
N SER A 21 4.77 -6.28 4.25
CA SER A 21 4.21 -6.59 2.94
C SER A 21 3.51 -5.39 2.29
N ILE A 22 3.18 -4.35 3.04
CA ILE A 22 2.51 -3.16 2.54
C ILE A 22 3.54 -2.11 2.06
N VAL A 23 3.42 -1.76 0.78
CA VAL A 23 4.27 -0.78 0.08
C VAL A 23 3.71 0.64 0.19
N TYR A 24 2.40 0.80 0.34
CA TYR A 24 1.77 2.08 0.62
C TYR A 24 0.38 1.86 1.19
N ALA A 25 -0.11 2.86 1.89
CA ALA A 25 -1.52 3.04 2.19
C ALA A 25 -1.86 4.52 1.97
N VAL A 26 -2.86 4.80 1.14
CA VAL A 26 -3.13 6.17 0.67
C VAL A 26 -4.60 6.42 0.39
N ALA A 27 -5.08 7.63 0.70
CA ALA A 27 -6.36 8.14 0.22
C ALA A 27 -6.20 8.87 -1.13
N VAL A 28 -7.08 8.59 -2.09
CA VAL A 28 -7.06 9.23 -3.42
C VAL A 28 -8.47 9.63 -3.82
N ASP A 29 -8.68 10.88 -4.24
CA ASP A 29 -10.00 11.35 -4.68
C ASP A 29 -10.41 10.75 -6.05
N THR A 30 -11.67 10.88 -6.46
CA THR A 30 -12.17 10.36 -7.74
C THR A 30 -11.50 10.91 -9.01
N ASN A 31 -10.70 11.98 -8.87
CA ASN A 31 -9.91 12.59 -9.95
C ASN A 31 -8.46 12.06 -9.98
N GLY A 32 -8.10 11.19 -9.03
CA GLY A 32 -6.75 10.66 -8.87
C GLY A 32 -5.87 11.52 -7.97
N TYR A 33 -6.38 12.57 -7.34
CA TYR A 33 -5.57 13.43 -6.47
C TYR A 33 -5.34 12.81 -5.10
N LEU A 34 -4.07 12.66 -4.74
CA LEU A 34 -3.60 12.20 -3.46
C LEU A 34 -3.20 13.42 -2.59
N PRO A 35 -3.92 13.72 -1.50
CA PRO A 35 -3.63 14.87 -0.66
C PRO A 35 -2.38 14.67 0.22
N THR A 36 -2.16 13.48 0.76
CA THR A 36 -1.00 13.14 1.59
C THR A 36 -0.55 11.71 1.30
N HIS A 37 0.68 11.37 1.66
CA HIS A 37 1.23 10.03 1.50
C HIS A 37 1.93 9.63 2.80
N ASN A 38 2.11 8.33 3.05
CA ASN A 38 2.96 7.83 4.13
C ASN A 38 4.25 8.65 4.36
N THR A 39 4.66 8.82 5.62
CA THR A 39 5.77 9.70 6.05
C THR A 39 7.07 9.42 5.29
N ARG A 40 7.36 8.15 4.97
CA ARG A 40 8.57 7.77 4.22
C ARG A 40 8.65 8.38 2.81
N PHE A 41 7.52 8.77 2.23
CA PHE A 41 7.41 9.42 0.92
C PHE A 41 7.15 10.94 1.02
N GLN A 42 7.51 11.57 2.15
CA GLN A 42 7.42 13.02 2.35
C GLN A 42 8.80 13.68 2.51
N GLN A 43 9.84 13.17 1.83
CA GLN A 43 11.18 13.76 1.92
C GLN A 43 11.20 15.20 1.39
N PRO A 44 12.06 16.09 1.90
CA PRO A 44 12.20 17.44 1.35
C PRO A 44 12.52 17.42 -0.14
N ILE A 45 11.91 18.34 -0.90
CA ILE A 45 12.21 18.51 -2.33
C ILE A 45 13.65 19.03 -2.47
N THR A 46 14.44 18.30 -3.25
CA THR A 46 15.88 18.55 -3.41
C THR A 46 16.23 19.27 -4.71
N GLY A 47 15.30 19.29 -5.68
CA GLY A 47 15.54 19.81 -7.02
C GLY A 47 16.15 18.77 -7.98
N ASP A 48 16.53 17.60 -7.48
CA ASP A 48 16.93 16.45 -8.29
C ASP A 48 15.67 15.63 -8.66
N PRO A 49 15.24 15.63 -9.94
CA PRO A 49 14.00 14.96 -10.34
C PRO A 49 13.96 13.48 -10.02
N ALA A 50 15.11 12.78 -10.06
CA ALA A 50 15.14 11.34 -9.78
C ALA A 50 14.91 11.06 -8.29
N LYS A 51 15.53 11.85 -7.41
CA LYS A 51 15.33 11.74 -5.96
C LYS A 51 13.94 12.19 -5.56
N ASP A 52 13.47 13.31 -6.08
CA ASP A 52 12.16 13.87 -5.74
C ASP A 52 11.03 12.97 -6.25
N LYS A 53 11.20 12.31 -7.40
CA LYS A 53 10.24 11.35 -7.94
C LYS A 53 9.93 10.22 -6.94
N VAL A 54 10.94 9.71 -6.25
CA VAL A 54 10.82 8.57 -5.32
C VAL A 54 10.59 9.02 -3.87
N GLY A 55 11.29 10.07 -3.43
CA GLY A 55 11.33 10.52 -2.04
C GLY A 55 10.16 11.41 -1.61
N ASN A 56 9.55 12.18 -2.53
CA ASN A 56 8.38 13.00 -2.21
C ASN A 56 7.22 12.72 -3.15
N ARG A 57 6.23 11.95 -2.69
CA ARG A 57 5.07 11.54 -3.48
C ARG A 57 3.76 12.19 -3.02
N THR A 58 3.86 13.27 -2.25
CA THR A 58 2.69 14.03 -1.75
C THR A 58 2.07 14.89 -2.84
N LYS A 59 0.78 15.25 -2.70
CA LYS A 59 0.06 16.21 -3.56
C LYS A 59 0.10 15.83 -5.06
N ARG A 60 0.17 14.53 -5.38
CA ARG A 60 0.28 14.01 -6.76
C ARG A 60 -1.05 13.58 -7.33
N ILE A 61 -1.11 13.53 -8.66
CA ILE A 61 -2.22 12.94 -9.40
C ILE A 61 -1.79 11.56 -9.90
N PHE A 62 -2.53 10.53 -9.48
CA PHE A 62 -2.42 9.16 -9.93
C PHE A 62 -3.52 8.88 -10.96
N ASN A 63 -3.25 9.26 -12.21
CA ASN A 63 -4.17 9.12 -13.33
C ASN A 63 -3.89 7.90 -14.22
N ASP A 64 -3.08 6.96 -13.75
CA ASP A 64 -2.93 5.68 -14.43
C ASP A 64 -4.22 4.84 -14.31
N PRO A 65 -4.47 3.88 -15.22
CA PRO A 65 -5.72 3.12 -15.25
C PRO A 65 -6.04 2.44 -13.91
N VAL A 66 -5.05 1.80 -13.27
CA VAL A 66 -5.24 1.10 -11.99
C VAL A 66 -5.61 2.09 -10.89
N GLY A 67 -4.92 3.23 -10.83
CA GLY A 67 -5.21 4.30 -9.88
C GLY A 67 -6.61 4.90 -10.03
N ILE A 68 -7.04 5.18 -11.27
CA ILE A 68 -8.35 5.78 -11.54
C ILE A 68 -9.48 4.79 -11.30
N GLU A 69 -9.33 3.53 -11.69
CA GLU A 69 -10.31 2.48 -11.39
C GLU A 69 -10.46 2.30 -9.89
N ALA A 70 -9.35 2.23 -9.14
CA ALA A 70 -9.38 2.12 -7.68
C ALA A 70 -10.06 3.33 -7.01
N ALA A 71 -9.81 4.54 -7.51
CA ALA A 71 -10.36 5.77 -6.95
C ALA A 71 -11.85 5.97 -7.28
N ARG A 72 -12.34 5.40 -8.39
CA ARG A 72 -13.73 5.52 -8.83
C ARG A 72 -14.60 4.32 -8.44
N ASN A 73 -13.99 3.22 -8.02
CA ASN A 73 -14.69 2.03 -7.57
C ASN A 73 -15.58 2.31 -6.35
N THR A 74 -16.82 1.84 -6.40
CA THR A 74 -17.80 1.91 -5.30
C THR A 74 -18.11 0.54 -4.70
N GLY A 75 -17.53 -0.54 -5.24
CA GLY A 75 -17.69 -1.89 -4.71
C GLY A 75 -16.87 -2.13 -3.44
N LYS A 76 -17.35 -3.03 -2.57
CA LYS A 76 -16.58 -3.48 -1.40
C LYS A 76 -15.51 -4.47 -1.83
N GLY A 77 -14.24 -4.20 -1.51
CA GLY A 77 -13.13 -5.13 -1.74
C GLY A 77 -12.71 -5.23 -3.21
N PHE A 78 -12.12 -4.16 -3.74
CA PHE A 78 -11.60 -4.12 -5.10
C PHE A 78 -10.13 -4.50 -5.11
N LEU A 79 -9.73 -5.39 -6.02
CA LEU A 79 -8.38 -5.93 -6.12
C LEU A 79 -7.89 -5.88 -7.56
N GLN A 80 -6.68 -5.36 -7.76
CA GLN A 80 -6.02 -5.27 -9.06
C GLN A 80 -4.56 -5.69 -8.97
N VAL A 81 -3.99 -6.17 -10.08
CA VAL A 81 -2.53 -6.30 -10.22
C VAL A 81 -1.98 -4.96 -10.69
N TYR A 82 -1.10 -4.37 -9.90
CA TYR A 82 -0.45 -3.11 -10.22
C TYR A 82 1.03 -3.32 -10.50
N LYS A 83 1.44 -3.01 -11.73
CA LYS A 83 2.85 -2.96 -12.14
C LYS A 83 3.31 -1.52 -12.06
N ARG A 84 4.09 -1.19 -11.03
CA ARG A 84 4.56 0.18 -10.84
C ARG A 84 5.70 0.52 -11.79
N ASP A 85 5.83 1.80 -12.05
CA ASP A 85 6.95 2.41 -12.77
C ASP A 85 8.31 2.23 -12.06
N THR A 86 8.29 1.86 -10.77
CA THR A 86 9.47 1.47 -9.98
C THR A 86 9.91 0.02 -10.21
N GLY A 87 9.21 -0.76 -11.05
CA GLY A 87 9.50 -2.17 -11.35
C GLY A 87 8.86 -3.18 -10.39
N GLU A 88 8.27 -2.70 -9.30
CA GLU A 88 7.57 -3.54 -8.32
C GLU A 88 6.19 -3.96 -8.86
N THR A 89 5.87 -5.25 -8.72
CA THR A 89 4.50 -5.75 -8.96
C THR A 89 3.83 -6.01 -7.61
N MET A 90 2.61 -5.51 -7.48
CA MET A 90 1.83 -5.61 -6.25
C MET A 90 0.36 -5.90 -6.52
N TRP A 91 -0.33 -6.32 -5.48
CA TRP A 91 -1.78 -6.26 -5.42
C TRP A 91 -2.20 -4.88 -4.90
N ASP A 92 -2.93 -4.12 -5.71
CA ASP A 92 -3.61 -2.90 -5.27
C ASP A 92 -5.00 -3.28 -4.77
N VAL A 93 -5.20 -3.17 -3.46
CA VAL A 93 -6.49 -3.43 -2.81
C VAL A 93 -7.10 -2.08 -2.45
N SER A 94 -8.35 -1.84 -2.82
CA SER A 94 -9.03 -0.59 -2.50
C SER A 94 -10.44 -0.75 -1.94
N SER A 95 -10.85 0.27 -1.18
CA SER A 95 -12.18 0.43 -0.61
C SER A 95 -12.67 1.87 -0.80
N PRO A 96 -13.95 2.10 -1.13
CA PRO A 96 -14.47 3.44 -1.34
C PRO A 96 -14.52 4.26 -0.05
N ILE A 97 -14.16 5.53 -0.16
CA ILE A 97 -14.29 6.56 0.86
C ILE A 97 -15.54 7.39 0.56
N TYR A 98 -16.43 7.49 1.56
CA TYR A 98 -17.61 8.34 1.51
C TYR A 98 -17.49 9.47 2.53
N VAL A 99 -17.77 10.69 2.08
CA VAL A 99 -17.84 11.87 2.95
C VAL A 99 -19.27 12.41 2.89
N LYS A 100 -19.97 12.39 4.03
CA LYS A 100 -21.38 12.82 4.13
C LYS A 100 -22.29 12.11 3.11
N GLY A 101 -22.10 10.80 2.94
CA GLY A 101 -22.88 9.98 2.01
C GLY A 101 -22.51 10.13 0.53
N LYS A 102 -21.58 11.02 0.16
CA LYS A 102 -21.10 11.17 -1.22
C LYS A 102 -19.77 10.45 -1.40
N HIS A 103 -19.64 9.69 -2.49
CA HIS A 103 -18.37 9.07 -2.86
C HIS A 103 -17.33 10.16 -3.12
N TRP A 104 -16.22 10.10 -2.38
CA TRP A 104 -15.12 11.06 -2.48
C TRP A 104 -13.94 10.49 -3.26
N GLY A 105 -13.68 9.19 -3.12
CA GLY A 105 -12.54 8.52 -3.74
C GLY A 105 -12.30 7.14 -3.13
N GLY A 106 -11.09 6.61 -3.26
CA GLY A 106 -10.70 5.30 -2.74
C GLY A 106 -9.56 5.38 -1.72
N PHE A 107 -9.64 4.55 -0.68
CA PHE A 107 -8.49 4.21 0.16
C PHE A 107 -7.82 2.97 -0.43
N ARG A 108 -6.51 3.03 -0.65
CA ARG A 108 -5.76 2.02 -1.39
C ARG A 108 -4.58 1.52 -0.57
N ILE A 109 -4.35 0.21 -0.60
CA ILE A 109 -3.15 -0.42 -0.06
C ILE A 109 -2.45 -1.23 -1.16
N GLY A 110 -1.14 -1.08 -1.26
CA GLY A 110 -0.32 -1.84 -2.20
C GLY A 110 0.41 -2.98 -1.48
N LEU A 111 0.08 -4.23 -1.76
CA LEU A 111 0.71 -5.42 -1.18
C LEU A 111 1.79 -5.97 -2.11
N SER A 112 3.05 -5.98 -1.65
CA SER A 112 4.19 -6.49 -2.40
C SER A 112 4.09 -8.00 -2.59
N LEU A 113 3.99 -8.45 -3.84
CA LEU A 113 4.00 -9.88 -4.14
C LEU A 113 5.33 -10.53 -3.76
N GLY A 114 6.45 -9.83 -3.97
CA GLY A 114 7.77 -10.32 -3.58
C GLY A 114 7.92 -10.50 -2.07
N ALA A 115 7.41 -9.56 -1.27
CA ALA A 115 7.44 -9.68 0.19
C ALA A 115 6.55 -10.82 0.69
N ILE A 116 5.35 -10.96 0.11
CA ILE A 116 4.45 -12.06 0.41
C ILE A 116 5.08 -13.42 0.09
N ASP A 117 5.77 -13.53 -1.04
CA ASP A 117 6.42 -14.78 -1.45
C ASP A 117 7.63 -15.12 -0.57
N ALA A 118 8.39 -14.11 -0.11
CA ALA A 118 9.44 -14.30 0.88
C ALA A 118 8.87 -14.81 2.22
N ALA A 119 7.82 -14.17 2.74
CA ALA A 119 7.16 -14.58 3.98
C ALA A 119 6.57 -16.01 3.87
N LYS A 120 5.95 -16.36 2.74
CA LYS A 120 5.48 -17.72 2.47
C LYS A 120 6.62 -18.74 2.49
N THR A 121 7.78 -18.37 1.96
CA THR A 121 8.95 -19.25 1.92
C THR A 121 9.48 -19.50 3.33
N GLU A 122 9.62 -18.46 4.15
CA GLU A 122 10.04 -18.57 5.56
C GLU A 122 9.07 -19.42 6.38
N LEU A 123 7.76 -19.21 6.22
CA LEU A 123 6.74 -20.00 6.91
C LEU A 123 6.85 -21.49 6.54
N LYS A 124 7.02 -21.80 5.25
CA LYS A 124 7.23 -23.18 4.80
C LYS A 124 8.46 -23.80 5.45
N HIS A 125 9.59 -23.09 5.48
CA HIS A 125 10.82 -23.57 6.09
C HIS A 125 10.64 -23.86 7.59
N THR A 126 9.95 -22.96 8.30
CA THR A 126 9.64 -23.12 9.73
C THR A 126 8.77 -24.36 9.97
N LEU A 127 7.70 -24.54 9.18
CA LEU A 127 6.82 -25.71 9.27
C LEU A 127 7.59 -27.01 9.00
N PHE A 128 8.47 -27.04 7.99
CA PHE A 128 9.32 -28.20 7.75
C PHE A 128 10.26 -28.51 8.92
N GLY A 129 10.86 -27.49 9.54
CA GLY A 129 11.69 -27.64 10.73
C GLY A 129 10.92 -28.26 11.90
N ILE A 130 9.72 -27.75 12.19
CA ILE A 130 8.85 -28.28 13.26
C ILE A 130 8.48 -29.75 12.99
N MET A 131 8.07 -30.08 11.75
CA MET A 131 7.72 -31.45 11.37
C MET A 131 8.92 -32.41 11.42
N ALA A 132 10.11 -31.96 11.03
CA ALA A 132 11.33 -32.78 11.12
C ALA A 132 11.77 -33.02 12.58
N ALA A 133 11.61 -32.03 13.46
CA ALA A 133 11.90 -32.15 14.88
C ALA A 133 10.90 -33.08 15.60
N SER A 134 9.61 -32.99 15.27
CA SER A 134 8.57 -33.84 15.88
C SER A 134 8.69 -35.32 15.49
N ASN A 135 9.14 -35.61 14.27
CA ASN A 135 9.42 -36.98 13.83
C ASN A 135 10.63 -37.62 14.54
N ARG A 136 11.60 -36.83 15.04
CA ARG A 136 12.73 -37.35 15.83
C ARG A 136 12.35 -37.76 17.26
N PHE A 137 11.27 -37.21 17.81
CA PHE A 137 10.80 -37.51 19.17
C PHE A 137 9.86 -38.73 19.24
N ARG A 138 9.33 -39.20 18.11
CA ARG A 138 8.42 -40.35 18.05
C ARG A 138 9.12 -41.68 17.76
N SER A 139 10.43 -41.66 17.47
CA SER A 139 11.23 -42.82 17.08
C SER A 139 12.24 -43.26 18.15
N GLY A 140 12.15 -42.74 19.38
CA GLY A 140 12.88 -43.22 20.56
C GLY A 140 11.91 -43.75 21.60
#